data_AF-W9XH15-F1
#
_entry.id   AF-W9XH15-F1
#
_cell.length_a   1.000
_cell.length_b   1.000
_cell.length_c   1.000
_cell.angle_alpha   90.00
_cell.angle_beta   90.00
_cell.angle_gamma   90.00
#
_symmetry.space_group_name_H-M   'P 1'
#
loop_
_entity.id
_entity.type
_entity.pdbx_description
1 polymer ?
#
loop_
_entity_poly.entity_id
_entity_poly.type
_entity_poly.pdbx_seq_one_letter_code
_entity_poly.pdbx_strand_id
1 'polypeptide(L)'
;MAVAQLLSFQPWRKPEALSLQARMYKSLAKDLHGSRVTDEIMLAITLVGWSSCWFEATSLGNEHHLGARRLLLQWLTTRRPLVQASAGTVDYQFLVRGLIFWEMVSSFMMDESSGIVELIEHPDSKKKSPGLRELVVDPPGESSLIAVDASSMIIPHPWTGVSTGLFYLFAKVGRLLRTEVKRIRSHGWNTLAYANGECRCDEDEGLARSHALSQASDLEIQLLNYELPRADAIHPTGDVSTTVGDLIDLAKSHHLAAMLQLYRVFPELLERRLPLIQSQNAVDGGDNRDLWGTRPARDDLSQTSSREGFLFSLAGRILRMLLKLSPASSSLHGWGIVLLIGANELHLDREYLQQGRDQSPAECFEQPSPERHVNDTLGSYSSDDSSPSRENRMPETPLGAEHNSEGLDDEMASLTRTPVLDLRSLIWNTLSHQRHTIGLSGVQRGQATVRELWRRMDAGDPHAFWLEIMYDNHWETMLA
;
A
#
# COMPACT_ATOMS: atom_id res chain seq x y z
N MET A 1 3.36 -15.70 -15.01
CA MET A 1 4.13 -14.46 -14.82
C MET A 1 4.79 -13.93 -16.09
N ALA A 2 5.89 -14.48 -16.61
CA ALA A 2 6.64 -13.86 -17.72
C ALA A 2 5.78 -13.55 -18.98
N VAL A 3 4.91 -14.50 -19.36
CA VAL A 3 4.02 -14.30 -20.51
C VAL A 3 2.92 -13.27 -20.20
N ALA A 4 2.43 -13.24 -18.96
CA ALA A 4 1.46 -12.25 -18.50
C ALA A 4 2.06 -10.83 -18.51
N GLN A 5 3.31 -10.71 -18.08
CA GLN A 5 4.09 -9.48 -18.12
C GLN A 5 4.33 -9.00 -19.56
N LEU A 6 4.56 -9.94 -20.47
CA LEU A 6 4.73 -9.64 -21.89
C LEU A 6 3.44 -9.08 -22.52
N LEU A 7 2.25 -9.38 -21.99
CA LEU A 7 1.00 -8.77 -22.46
C LEU A 7 0.94 -7.26 -22.24
N SER A 8 1.68 -6.73 -21.27
CA SER A 8 1.82 -5.28 -21.07
C SER A 8 2.45 -4.57 -22.28
N PHE A 9 3.26 -5.30 -23.06
CA PHE A 9 3.98 -4.81 -24.25
C PHE A 9 3.40 -5.35 -25.57
N GLN A 10 2.86 -6.56 -25.56
CA GLN A 10 2.32 -7.24 -26.75
C GLN A 10 0.89 -7.75 -26.50
N PRO A 11 -0.11 -6.86 -26.41
CA PRO A 11 -1.50 -7.26 -26.09
C PRO A 11 -2.09 -8.28 -27.07
N TRP A 12 -1.68 -8.26 -28.34
CA TRP A 12 -2.15 -9.20 -29.37
C TRP A 12 -1.75 -10.65 -29.10
N ARG A 13 -0.79 -10.93 -28.20
CA ARG A 13 -0.41 -12.29 -27.79
C ARG A 13 -1.27 -12.88 -26.68
N LYS A 14 -2.36 -12.21 -26.28
CA LYS A 14 -3.32 -12.72 -25.26
C LYS A 14 -3.77 -14.16 -25.54
N PRO A 15 -4.10 -14.59 -26.77
CA PRO A 15 -4.51 -15.99 -27.01
C PRO A 15 -3.41 -17.02 -26.70
N GLU A 16 -2.16 -16.73 -27.05
CA GLU A 16 -1.01 -17.59 -26.75
C GLU A 16 -0.75 -17.66 -25.24
N ALA A 17 -0.88 -16.51 -24.57
CA ALA A 17 -0.71 -16.38 -23.14
C ALA A 17 -1.73 -17.22 -22.35
N LEU A 18 -3.00 -17.17 -22.75
CA LEU A 18 -4.07 -17.98 -22.18
C LEU A 18 -3.86 -19.48 -22.46
N SER A 19 -3.37 -19.84 -23.65
CA SER A 19 -3.03 -21.23 -23.98
C SER A 19 -1.93 -21.79 -23.06
N LEU A 20 -0.88 -21.00 -22.80
CA LEU A 20 0.17 -21.39 -21.87
C LEU A 20 -0.33 -21.51 -20.42
N GLN A 21 -1.20 -20.60 -19.99
CA GLN A 21 -1.83 -20.67 -18.67
C GLN A 21 -2.68 -21.95 -18.53
N ALA A 22 -3.50 -22.26 -19.53
CA ALA A 22 -4.32 -23.48 -19.55
C ALA A 22 -3.48 -24.77 -19.52
N ARG A 23 -2.37 -24.81 -20.26
CA ARG A 23 -1.40 -25.93 -20.22
C ARG A 23 -0.79 -26.09 -18.84
N MET A 24 -0.43 -24.99 -18.19
CA MET A 24 0.10 -25.01 -16.84
C MET A 24 -0.95 -25.58 -15.86
N TYR A 25 -2.22 -25.14 -15.93
CA TYR A 25 -3.29 -25.69 -15.08
C TYR A 25 -3.45 -27.20 -15.25
N LYS A 26 -3.39 -27.69 -16.50
CA LYS A 26 -3.46 -29.11 -16.79
C LYS A 26 -2.27 -29.89 -16.22
N SER A 27 -1.07 -29.32 -16.27
CA SER A 27 0.13 -29.93 -15.67
C SER A 27 0.02 -29.97 -14.16
N LEU A 28 -0.31 -28.84 -13.53
CA LEU A 28 -0.43 -28.74 -12.08
C LEU A 28 -1.50 -29.70 -11.55
N ALA A 29 -2.64 -29.80 -12.23
CA ALA A 29 -3.67 -30.77 -11.90
C ALA A 29 -3.11 -32.21 -11.95
N LYS A 30 -2.39 -32.58 -13.00
CA LYS A 30 -1.79 -33.93 -13.12
C LYS A 30 -0.79 -34.20 -11.99
N ASP A 31 0.07 -33.24 -11.68
CA ASP A 31 1.14 -33.38 -10.68
C ASP A 31 0.58 -33.51 -9.26
N LEU A 32 -0.53 -32.82 -8.96
CA LEU A 32 -1.24 -32.94 -7.67
C LEU A 32 -1.82 -34.34 -7.41
N HIS A 33 -2.15 -35.11 -8.45
CA HIS A 33 -2.59 -36.50 -8.27
C HIS A 33 -1.43 -37.46 -7.90
N GLY A 34 -0.18 -37.03 -8.06
CA GLY A 34 1.05 -37.83 -7.88
C GLY A 34 1.50 -38.08 -6.43
N SER A 35 0.67 -37.75 -5.44
CA SER A 35 0.84 -38.06 -4.00
C SER A 35 1.86 -37.26 -3.18
N ARG A 36 2.72 -36.40 -3.77
CA ARG A 36 3.64 -35.54 -2.98
C ARG A 36 3.66 -34.11 -3.50
N VAL A 37 3.50 -33.15 -2.59
CA VAL A 37 3.64 -31.72 -2.90
C VAL A 37 5.13 -31.39 -2.96
N THR A 38 5.59 -30.95 -4.14
CA THR A 38 6.97 -30.53 -4.36
C THR A 38 7.09 -29.01 -4.35
N ASP A 39 8.33 -28.52 -4.42
CA ASP A 39 8.64 -27.09 -4.40
C ASP A 39 8.19 -26.41 -5.69
N GLU A 40 8.31 -27.12 -6.81
CA GLU A 40 7.84 -26.69 -8.11
C GLU A 40 6.32 -26.52 -8.10
N ILE A 41 5.58 -27.41 -7.42
CA ILE A 41 4.13 -27.30 -7.28
C ILE A 41 3.76 -26.06 -6.45
N MET A 42 4.41 -25.86 -5.30
CA MET A 42 4.14 -24.71 -4.43
C MET A 42 4.53 -23.38 -5.08
N LEU A 43 5.65 -23.35 -5.79
CA LEU A 43 6.08 -22.19 -6.55
C LEU A 43 5.13 -21.93 -7.71
N ALA A 44 4.79 -22.95 -8.50
CA ALA A 44 3.90 -22.81 -9.64
C ALA A 44 2.53 -22.27 -9.21
N ILE A 45 1.88 -22.85 -8.19
CA ILE A 45 0.55 -22.38 -7.75
C ILE A 45 0.60 -20.93 -7.25
N THR A 46 1.67 -20.54 -6.56
CA THR A 46 1.87 -19.18 -6.05
C THR A 46 2.06 -18.18 -7.19
N LEU A 47 2.98 -18.46 -8.12
CA LEU A 47 3.28 -17.58 -9.26
C LEU A 47 2.10 -17.42 -10.22
N VAL A 48 1.31 -18.48 -10.37
CA VAL A 48 0.10 -18.49 -11.19
C VAL A 48 -0.99 -17.67 -10.54
N GLY A 49 -1.23 -17.89 -9.26
CA GLY A 49 -2.18 -17.10 -8.48
C GLY A 49 -1.87 -15.60 -8.54
N TRP A 50 -0.62 -15.23 -8.27
CA TRP A 50 -0.14 -13.85 -8.35
C TRP A 50 -0.40 -13.22 -9.72
N SER A 51 0.05 -13.89 -10.79
CA SER A 51 -0.11 -13.35 -12.14
C SER A 51 -1.51 -13.52 -12.74
N SER A 52 -2.48 -14.07 -12.01
CA SER A 52 -3.85 -14.27 -12.53
C SER A 52 -4.50 -12.93 -12.87
N CYS A 53 -4.32 -11.94 -12.01
CA CYS A 53 -4.87 -10.60 -12.19
C CYS A 53 -4.27 -9.83 -13.38
N TRP A 54 -3.08 -10.23 -13.84
CA TRP A 54 -2.43 -9.63 -15.02
C TRP A 54 -3.11 -10.08 -16.32
N PHE A 55 -3.79 -11.23 -16.33
CA PHE A 55 -4.58 -11.69 -17.48
C PHE A 55 -6.01 -11.14 -17.45
N GLU A 56 -6.60 -11.11 -16.26
CA GLU A 56 -7.99 -10.74 -16.03
C GLU A 56 -8.11 -9.94 -14.73
N ALA A 57 -8.52 -8.67 -14.81
CA ALA A 57 -8.50 -7.76 -13.67
C ALA A 57 -9.50 -8.14 -12.55
N THR A 58 -10.43 -9.04 -12.83
CA THR A 58 -11.36 -9.61 -11.84
C THR A 58 -10.78 -10.83 -11.13
N SER A 59 -9.65 -11.38 -11.56
CA SER A 59 -9.08 -12.58 -10.94
C SER A 59 -8.02 -12.24 -9.90
N LEU A 60 -8.42 -12.15 -8.63
CA LEU A 60 -7.50 -11.95 -7.49
C LEU A 60 -6.63 -13.19 -7.17
N GLY A 61 -6.96 -14.33 -7.80
CA GLY A 61 -6.27 -15.61 -7.60
C GLY A 61 -6.67 -16.32 -6.30
N ASN A 62 -7.83 -16.01 -5.71
CA ASN A 62 -8.33 -16.62 -4.45
C ASN A 62 -8.25 -18.15 -4.45
N GLU A 63 -8.68 -18.79 -5.54
CA GLU A 63 -8.63 -20.26 -5.68
C GLU A 63 -7.21 -20.82 -5.58
N HIS A 64 -6.24 -20.12 -6.17
CA HIS A 64 -4.83 -20.50 -6.11
C HIS A 64 -4.25 -20.25 -4.72
N HIS A 65 -4.64 -19.16 -4.06
CA HIS A 65 -4.21 -18.86 -2.70
C HIS A 65 -4.74 -19.91 -1.72
N LEU A 66 -6.02 -20.26 -1.83
CA LEU A 66 -6.66 -21.32 -1.06
C LEU A 66 -6.02 -22.69 -1.36
N GLY A 67 -5.72 -22.98 -2.62
CA GLY A 67 -4.97 -24.17 -3.02
C GLY A 67 -3.59 -24.23 -2.36
N ALA A 68 -2.82 -23.14 -2.42
CA ALA A 68 -1.51 -23.03 -1.79
C ALA A 68 -1.61 -23.23 -0.27
N ARG A 69 -2.59 -22.61 0.40
CA ARG A 69 -2.89 -22.79 1.82
C ARG A 69 -3.15 -24.27 2.17
N ARG A 70 -3.98 -24.97 1.37
CA ARG A 70 -4.32 -26.39 1.61
C ARG A 70 -3.11 -27.31 1.47
N LEU A 71 -2.23 -27.03 0.50
CA LEU A 71 -1.04 -27.83 0.22
C LEU A 71 0.11 -27.53 1.18
N LEU A 72 0.15 -26.33 1.76
CA LEU A 72 1.26 -25.83 2.58
C LEU A 72 1.62 -26.77 3.73
N LEU A 73 0.64 -27.28 4.48
CA LEU A 73 0.92 -28.16 5.61
C LEU A 73 1.56 -29.48 5.16
N GLN A 74 1.06 -30.08 4.08
CA GLN A 74 1.63 -31.30 3.51
C GLN A 74 3.05 -31.05 2.97
N TRP A 75 3.29 -29.89 2.39
CA TRP A 75 4.61 -29.50 1.91
C TRP A 75 5.61 -29.28 3.05
N LEU A 76 5.20 -28.60 4.13
CA LEU A 76 6.06 -28.37 5.30
C LEU A 76 6.39 -29.67 6.06
N THR A 77 5.43 -30.58 6.23
CA THR A 77 5.69 -31.88 6.88
C THR A 77 6.68 -32.72 6.08
N THR A 78 6.59 -32.65 4.76
CA THR A 78 7.50 -33.29 3.82
C THR A 78 8.94 -32.75 3.92
N ARG A 79 9.10 -31.45 4.19
CA ARG A 79 10.40 -30.77 4.30
C ARG A 79 11.03 -30.78 5.69
N ARG A 80 10.24 -30.97 6.74
CA ARG A 80 10.70 -30.94 8.14
C ARG A 80 11.96 -31.79 8.44
N PRO A 81 12.11 -33.01 7.88
CA PRO A 81 13.32 -33.82 8.09
C PRO A 81 14.58 -33.29 7.39
N LEU A 82 14.44 -32.46 6.35
CA LEU A 82 15.56 -31.92 5.56
C LEU A 82 16.16 -30.65 6.19
N VAL A 83 15.34 -29.87 6.90
CA VAL A 83 15.74 -28.61 7.56
C VAL A 83 16.60 -28.84 8.81
N GLN A 84 16.46 -29.99 9.48
CA GLN A 84 17.29 -30.35 10.63
C GLN A 84 18.71 -30.83 10.25
N ALA A 85 18.97 -31.06 8.95
CA ALA A 85 20.21 -31.69 8.47
C ALA A 85 21.22 -30.72 7.82
N SER A 86 20.84 -29.47 7.52
CA SER A 86 21.78 -28.48 6.99
C SER A 86 21.53 -27.07 7.52
N ALA A 87 22.58 -26.47 8.07
CA ALA A 87 22.61 -25.09 8.56
C ALA A 87 22.62 -24.05 7.42
N GLY A 88 21.78 -24.24 6.38
CA GLY A 88 21.82 -23.43 5.16
C GLY A 88 20.60 -23.48 4.24
N THR A 89 19.41 -23.91 4.70
CA THR A 89 18.22 -24.02 3.83
C THR A 89 17.37 -22.75 3.81
N VAL A 90 17.64 -21.83 2.89
CA VAL A 90 16.67 -20.81 2.46
C VAL A 90 15.94 -21.33 1.23
N ASP A 91 14.67 -21.70 1.38
CA ASP A 91 13.72 -21.82 0.26
C ASP A 91 12.24 -21.88 0.74
N TYR A 92 11.97 -22.38 1.95
CA TYR A 92 10.58 -22.40 2.45
C TYR A 92 10.11 -21.06 3.05
N GLN A 93 11.05 -20.27 3.58
CA GLN A 93 10.78 -18.91 4.03
C GLN A 93 10.34 -18.01 2.87
N PHE A 94 10.91 -18.21 1.68
CA PHE A 94 10.54 -17.45 0.48
C PHE A 94 9.04 -17.60 0.16
N LEU A 95 8.56 -18.84 0.06
CA LEU A 95 7.16 -19.08 -0.28
C LEU A 95 6.19 -18.64 0.82
N VAL A 96 6.46 -18.92 2.09
CA VAL A 96 5.56 -18.52 3.19
C VAL A 96 5.46 -17.00 3.30
N ARG A 97 6.60 -16.29 3.22
CA ARG A 97 6.63 -14.82 3.25
C ARG A 97 5.94 -14.23 2.01
N GLY A 98 6.09 -14.86 0.85
CA GLY A 98 5.36 -14.47 -0.36
C GLY A 98 3.85 -14.64 -0.25
N LEU A 99 3.37 -15.73 0.37
CA LEU A 99 1.93 -15.91 0.62
C LEU A 99 1.39 -14.86 1.59
N ILE A 100 2.15 -14.47 2.61
CA ILE A 100 1.77 -13.38 3.52
C ILE A 100 1.65 -12.05 2.77
N PHE A 101 2.62 -11.75 1.90
CA PHE A 101 2.56 -10.56 1.07
C PHE A 101 1.35 -10.57 0.12
N TRP A 102 1.07 -11.72 -0.50
CA TRP A 102 -0.10 -11.87 -1.37
C TRP A 102 -1.39 -11.65 -0.59
N GLU A 103 -1.53 -12.26 0.58
CA GLU A 103 -2.68 -12.02 1.42
C GLU A 103 -2.76 -10.56 1.85
N MET A 104 -1.65 -9.89 2.18
CA MET A 104 -1.65 -8.47 2.51
C MET A 104 -2.32 -7.64 1.41
N VAL A 105 -1.83 -7.72 0.17
CA VAL A 105 -2.36 -6.92 -0.95
C VAL A 105 -3.79 -7.28 -1.34
N SER A 106 -4.21 -8.52 -1.05
CA SER A 106 -5.54 -9.04 -1.42
C SER A 106 -6.55 -9.03 -0.27
N SER A 107 -6.13 -8.83 0.97
CA SER A 107 -6.93 -9.04 2.20
C SER A 107 -8.23 -8.24 2.25
N PHE A 108 -8.25 -7.10 1.58
CA PHE A 108 -9.39 -6.19 1.47
C PHE A 108 -10.51 -6.70 0.55
N MET A 109 -10.18 -7.60 -0.39
CA MET A 109 -11.09 -8.11 -1.43
C MET A 109 -11.20 -9.65 -1.46
N MET A 110 -10.18 -10.36 -0.94
CA MET A 110 -10.10 -11.82 -0.91
C MET A 110 -11.28 -12.43 -0.13
N ASP A 111 -11.64 -13.68 -0.43
CA ASP A 111 -12.67 -14.41 0.32
C ASP A 111 -12.22 -14.78 1.74
N GLU A 112 -13.18 -14.88 2.67
CA GLU A 112 -12.95 -14.92 4.12
C GLU A 112 -12.17 -16.17 4.60
N SER A 113 -12.05 -17.19 3.74
CA SER A 113 -11.41 -18.48 4.01
C SER A 113 -10.18 -18.78 3.14
N SER A 114 -9.78 -17.87 2.25
CA SER A 114 -8.72 -18.13 1.26
C SER A 114 -7.30 -17.83 1.78
N GLY A 115 -7.17 -16.99 2.81
CA GLY A 115 -5.90 -16.48 3.33
C GLY A 115 -5.06 -17.46 4.17
N ILE A 116 -3.74 -17.29 4.21
CA ILE A 116 -2.81 -18.05 5.05
C ILE A 116 -2.77 -17.56 6.51
N VAL A 117 -3.09 -16.29 6.79
CA VAL A 117 -3.07 -15.70 8.14
C VAL A 117 -3.95 -16.49 9.09
N GLU A 118 -5.17 -16.85 8.67
CA GLU A 118 -6.08 -17.65 9.49
C GLU A 118 -5.51 -19.04 9.82
N LEU A 119 -4.78 -19.67 8.89
CA LEU A 119 -4.09 -20.94 9.13
C LEU A 119 -3.01 -20.80 10.22
N ILE A 120 -2.32 -19.66 10.24
CA ILE A 120 -1.27 -19.35 11.22
C ILE A 120 -1.89 -19.09 12.61
N GLU A 121 -3.03 -18.41 12.65
CA GLU A 121 -3.73 -18.05 13.90
C GLU A 121 -4.54 -19.18 14.53
N HIS A 122 -4.90 -20.21 13.77
CA HIS A 122 -5.79 -21.26 14.24
C HIS A 122 -5.32 -21.89 15.57
N PRO A 123 -6.18 -22.09 16.58
CA PRO A 123 -5.76 -22.57 17.91
C PRO A 123 -5.01 -23.90 17.90
N ASP A 124 -5.41 -24.80 16.99
CA ASP A 124 -4.75 -26.09 16.77
C ASP A 124 -3.42 -26.01 15.98
N SER A 125 -3.09 -24.86 15.37
CA SER A 125 -1.88 -24.69 14.55
C SER A 125 -0.61 -24.96 15.36
N LYS A 126 -0.62 -24.64 16.67
CA LYS A 126 0.49 -24.97 17.58
C LYS A 126 0.76 -26.47 17.70
N LYS A 127 -0.26 -27.31 17.53
CA LYS A 127 -0.15 -28.78 17.60
C LYS A 127 0.05 -29.42 16.22
N LYS A 128 -0.62 -28.91 15.19
CA LYS A 128 -0.64 -29.50 13.83
C LYS A 128 0.42 -28.89 12.88
N SER A 129 0.94 -27.71 13.19
CA SER A 129 1.78 -26.90 12.29
C SER A 129 2.92 -26.15 13.03
N PRO A 130 3.73 -26.81 13.87
CA PRO A 130 4.68 -26.09 14.70
C PRO A 130 5.78 -25.46 13.82
N GLY A 131 6.04 -24.17 14.04
CA GLY A 131 7.03 -23.38 13.28
C GLY A 131 6.44 -22.37 12.28
N LEU A 132 5.17 -22.48 11.87
CA LEU A 132 4.58 -21.50 10.92
C LEU A 132 4.64 -20.06 11.44
N ARG A 133 4.31 -19.86 12.72
CA ARG A 133 4.35 -18.55 13.38
C ARG A 133 5.77 -17.99 13.48
N GLU A 134 6.78 -18.85 13.63
CA GLU A 134 8.20 -18.46 13.67
C GLU A 134 8.68 -17.92 12.32
N LEU A 135 7.99 -18.26 11.21
CA LEU A 135 8.30 -17.74 9.88
C LEU A 135 7.76 -16.33 9.62
N VAL A 136 6.83 -15.88 10.48
CA VAL A 136 6.20 -14.56 10.43
C VAL A 136 6.88 -13.58 11.37
N VAL A 137 7.39 -14.07 12.51
CA VAL A 137 8.09 -13.25 13.48
C VAL A 137 9.43 -12.86 12.88
N ASP A 138 9.60 -11.57 12.58
CA ASP A 138 10.91 -11.03 12.24
C ASP A 138 11.82 -11.13 13.48
N PRO A 139 13.14 -11.35 13.30
CA PRO A 139 14.05 -11.44 14.43
C PRO A 139 13.95 -10.16 15.27
N PRO A 140 13.97 -10.29 16.61
CA PRO A 140 13.71 -9.15 17.49
C PRO A 140 14.73 -8.03 17.28
N GLY A 141 14.26 -6.79 17.27
CA GLY A 141 15.08 -5.63 17.60
C GLY A 141 15.67 -5.80 19.01
N GLU A 142 16.74 -5.05 19.32
CA GLU A 142 17.70 -5.18 20.44
C GLU A 142 17.19 -5.60 21.85
N SER A 143 15.88 -5.65 22.12
CA SER A 143 15.29 -6.05 23.41
C SER A 143 15.46 -7.53 23.79
N SER A 144 16.03 -8.38 22.93
CA SER A 144 16.26 -9.80 23.21
C SER A 144 17.75 -10.17 23.16
N LEU A 145 18.51 -9.69 24.16
CA LEU A 145 19.95 -9.96 24.34
C LEU A 145 20.24 -11.38 24.86
N ILE A 146 19.81 -12.41 24.11
CA ILE A 146 20.44 -13.73 24.23
C ILE A 146 21.28 -13.90 22.97
N ALA A 147 22.60 -14.04 23.18
CA ALA A 147 23.63 -14.15 22.17
C ALA A 147 23.22 -15.05 20.98
N VAL A 148 22.64 -14.44 19.95
CA VAL A 148 22.61 -15.00 18.61
C VAL A 148 23.91 -14.54 17.97
N ASP A 149 24.67 -15.52 17.47
CA ASP A 149 25.96 -15.35 16.82
C ASP A 149 26.00 -14.09 15.93
N ALA A 150 27.06 -13.29 16.06
CA ALA A 150 27.21 -11.96 15.45
C ALA A 150 27.33 -11.98 13.90
N SER A 151 26.86 -13.04 13.25
CA SER A 151 27.05 -13.37 11.84
C SER A 151 25.74 -13.44 11.02
N SER A 152 24.54 -13.40 11.63
CA SER A 152 23.29 -13.56 10.89
C SER A 152 22.60 -12.23 10.57
N MET A 153 23.12 -11.48 9.59
CA MET A 153 22.38 -10.35 9.02
C MET A 153 21.05 -10.82 8.41
N ILE A 154 20.01 -10.00 8.50
CA ILE A 154 18.70 -10.26 7.89
C ILE A 154 18.83 -10.13 6.39
N ILE A 155 18.56 -11.21 5.66
CA ILE A 155 18.46 -11.18 4.20
C ILE A 155 17.06 -10.66 3.83
N PRO A 156 16.95 -9.52 3.10
CA PRO A 156 15.67 -9.02 2.66
C PRO A 156 14.93 -10.03 1.77
N HIS A 157 13.63 -10.17 2.00
CA HIS A 157 12.77 -10.94 1.13
C HIS A 157 12.34 -10.10 -0.09
N PRO A 158 12.31 -10.65 -1.32
CA PRO A 158 11.98 -9.87 -2.52
C PRO A 158 10.62 -9.16 -2.49
N TRP A 159 9.66 -9.66 -1.70
CA TRP A 159 8.31 -9.10 -1.62
C TRP A 159 7.98 -8.45 -0.27
N THR A 160 8.44 -9.03 0.84
CA THR A 160 8.15 -8.50 2.20
C THR A 160 9.28 -7.65 2.75
N GLY A 161 10.35 -7.44 1.97
CA GLY A 161 11.52 -6.68 2.38
C GLY A 161 12.07 -7.21 3.70
N VAL A 162 12.12 -6.32 4.69
CA VAL A 162 12.74 -6.56 5.99
C VAL A 162 11.72 -6.81 7.12
N SER A 163 10.42 -6.82 6.81
CA SER A 163 9.36 -6.70 7.82
C SER A 163 8.17 -7.62 7.57
N THR A 164 8.38 -8.93 7.48
CA THR A 164 7.29 -9.88 7.16
C THR A 164 6.16 -9.83 8.17
N GLY A 165 6.49 -9.68 9.45
CA GLY A 165 5.53 -9.53 10.55
C GLY A 165 4.64 -8.31 10.37
N LEU A 166 5.16 -7.21 9.80
CA LEU A 166 4.35 -6.05 9.48
C LEU A 166 3.33 -6.35 8.38
N PHE A 167 3.75 -7.01 7.30
CA PHE A 167 2.83 -7.40 6.22
C PHE A 167 1.75 -8.36 6.71
N TYR A 168 2.10 -9.24 7.65
CA TYR A 168 1.13 -10.09 8.34
C TYR A 168 0.12 -9.29 9.17
N LEU A 169 0.56 -8.29 9.95
CA LEU A 169 -0.34 -7.41 10.68
C LEU A 169 -1.22 -6.59 9.72
N PHE A 170 -0.67 -6.11 8.61
CA PHE A 170 -1.42 -5.36 7.61
C PHE A 170 -2.47 -6.24 6.91
N ALA A 171 -2.16 -7.51 6.62
CA ALA A 171 -3.15 -8.47 6.13
C ALA A 171 -4.31 -8.68 7.11
N LYS A 172 -4.03 -8.71 8.43
CA LYS A 172 -5.09 -8.76 9.46
C LYS A 172 -5.96 -7.51 9.47
N VAL A 173 -5.35 -6.33 9.35
CA VAL A 173 -6.07 -5.06 9.22
C VAL A 173 -6.99 -5.11 8.00
N GLY A 174 -6.48 -5.50 6.83
CA GLY A 174 -7.31 -5.57 5.63
C GLY A 174 -8.46 -6.58 5.73
N ARG A 175 -8.25 -7.73 6.39
CA ARG A 175 -9.33 -8.70 6.68
C ARG A 175 -10.40 -8.10 7.59
N LEU A 176 -10.01 -7.45 8.70
CA LEU A 176 -10.94 -6.82 9.63
C LEU A 176 -11.78 -5.74 8.91
N LEU A 177 -11.12 -4.88 8.15
CA LEU A 177 -11.78 -3.82 7.39
C LEU A 177 -12.74 -4.38 6.35
N ARG A 178 -12.33 -5.41 5.60
CA ARG A 178 -13.21 -6.08 4.65
C ARG A 178 -14.47 -6.64 5.32
N THR A 179 -14.31 -7.35 6.44
CA THR A 179 -15.45 -7.92 7.18
C THR A 179 -16.37 -6.80 7.67
N GLU A 180 -15.82 -5.71 8.20
CA GLU A 180 -16.60 -4.56 8.67
C GLU A 180 -17.33 -3.84 7.54
N VAL A 181 -16.67 -3.57 6.41
CA VAL A 181 -17.30 -2.95 5.23
C VAL A 181 -18.41 -3.83 4.67
N LYS A 182 -18.19 -5.15 4.54
CA LYS A 182 -19.24 -6.07 4.06
C LYS A 182 -20.46 -6.08 4.99
N ARG A 183 -20.22 -6.07 6.31
CA ARG A 183 -21.27 -6.02 7.33
C ARG A 183 -22.07 -4.72 7.28
N ILE A 184 -21.40 -3.57 7.18
CA ILE A 184 -22.08 -2.26 7.11
C ILE A 184 -22.88 -2.16 5.80
N ARG A 185 -22.29 -2.60 4.68
CA ARG A 185 -22.95 -2.58 3.37
C ARG A 185 -24.14 -3.53 3.28
N SER A 186 -24.16 -4.65 4.02
CA SER A 186 -25.35 -5.52 4.04
C SER A 186 -26.58 -4.84 4.65
N HIS A 187 -26.38 -3.77 5.42
CA HIS A 187 -27.44 -2.90 5.95
C HIS A 187 -27.79 -1.73 5.02
N GLY A 188 -27.11 -1.59 3.87
CA GLY A 188 -27.29 -0.48 2.94
C GLY A 188 -26.68 0.84 3.41
N TRP A 189 -25.76 0.79 4.38
CA TRP A 189 -25.07 1.96 4.91
C TRP A 189 -23.71 2.17 4.25
N ASN A 190 -23.24 3.42 4.29
CA ASN A 190 -21.86 3.75 3.97
C ASN A 190 -21.00 3.59 5.24
N THR A 191 -19.82 3.01 5.07
CA THR A 191 -18.84 2.68 6.11
C THR A 191 -18.40 3.89 6.90
N LEU A 192 -18.06 5.00 6.23
CA LEU A 192 -17.56 6.20 6.91
C LEU A 192 -18.69 6.98 7.58
N ALA A 193 -19.88 7.02 6.99
CA ALA A 193 -21.07 7.58 7.63
C ALA A 193 -21.43 6.80 8.91
N TYR A 194 -21.39 5.46 8.84
CA TYR A 194 -21.59 4.59 10.00
C TYR A 194 -20.51 4.81 11.07
N ALA A 195 -19.24 4.87 10.67
CA ALA A 195 -18.12 5.11 11.59
C ALA A 195 -18.21 6.48 12.29
N ASN A 196 -18.84 7.48 11.65
CA ASN A 196 -19.09 8.79 12.24
C ASN A 196 -20.39 8.86 13.07
N GLY A 197 -21.09 7.76 13.26
CA GLY A 197 -22.31 7.70 14.08
C GLY A 197 -23.56 8.27 13.40
N GLU A 198 -23.56 8.40 12.07
CA GLU A 198 -24.68 8.97 11.30
C GLU A 198 -25.79 7.94 11.01
N CYS A 199 -25.53 6.66 11.31
CA CYS A 199 -26.47 5.56 11.13
C CYS A 199 -27.11 5.15 12.47
N ARG A 200 -28.37 4.70 12.44
CA ARG A 200 -29.03 4.14 13.62
C ARG A 200 -28.60 2.68 13.81
N CYS A 201 -28.09 2.36 14.99
CA CYS A 201 -27.69 1.00 15.35
C CYS A 201 -28.67 0.40 16.36
N ASP A 202 -29.11 -0.83 16.09
CA ASP A 202 -29.83 -1.66 17.06
C ASP A 202 -28.82 -2.35 18.01
N GLU A 203 -29.29 -3.03 19.05
CA GLU A 203 -28.42 -3.64 20.09
C GLU A 203 -27.42 -4.65 19.53
N ASP A 204 -27.86 -5.53 18.61
CA ASP A 204 -27.01 -6.53 17.96
C ASP A 204 -25.88 -5.89 17.12
N GLU A 205 -26.19 -4.78 16.45
CA GLU A 205 -25.23 -4.01 15.65
C GLU A 205 -24.20 -3.31 16.55
N GLY A 206 -24.64 -2.80 17.71
CA GLY A 206 -23.75 -2.24 18.72
C GLY A 206 -22.78 -3.29 19.27
N LEU A 207 -23.25 -4.53 19.51
CA LEU A 207 -22.40 -5.63 19.96
C LEU A 207 -21.38 -6.03 18.89
N ALA A 208 -21.80 -6.16 17.63
CA ALA A 208 -20.92 -6.46 16.50
C ALA A 208 -19.83 -5.40 16.33
N ARG A 209 -20.20 -4.11 16.40
CA ARG A 209 -19.26 -2.98 16.35
C ARG A 209 -18.27 -3.01 17.51
N SER A 210 -18.74 -3.26 18.73
CA SER A 210 -17.87 -3.37 19.91
C SER A 210 -16.82 -4.48 19.76
N HIS A 211 -17.23 -5.64 19.24
CA HIS A 211 -16.30 -6.74 18.96
C HIS A 211 -15.27 -6.36 17.88
N ALA A 212 -15.71 -5.75 16.77
CA ALA A 212 -14.82 -5.27 15.72
C ALA A 212 -13.83 -4.21 16.23
N LEU A 213 -14.29 -3.27 17.07
CA LEU A 213 -13.46 -2.25 17.70
C LEU A 213 -12.43 -2.85 18.68
N SER A 214 -12.79 -3.90 19.41
CA SER A 214 -11.84 -4.64 20.25
C SER A 214 -10.72 -5.25 19.41
N GLN A 215 -11.05 -5.90 18.30
CA GLN A 215 -10.06 -6.46 17.37
C GLN A 215 -9.18 -5.37 16.74
N ALA A 216 -9.78 -4.22 16.39
CA ALA A 216 -9.07 -3.07 15.86
C ALA A 216 -8.07 -2.50 16.88
N SER A 217 -8.47 -2.39 18.16
CA SER A 217 -7.61 -1.95 19.26
C SER A 217 -6.44 -2.90 19.49
N ASP A 218 -6.66 -4.21 19.43
CA ASP A 218 -5.57 -5.20 19.57
C ASP A 218 -4.57 -5.10 18.41
N LEU A 219 -5.04 -4.83 17.19
CA LEU A 219 -4.20 -4.61 16.02
C LEU A 219 -3.42 -3.29 16.12
N GLU A 220 -4.06 -2.22 16.58
CA GLU A 220 -3.40 -0.94 16.83
C GLU A 220 -2.23 -1.11 17.81
N ILE A 221 -2.44 -1.82 18.92
CA ILE A 221 -1.40 -2.10 19.91
C ILE A 221 -0.26 -2.92 19.31
N GLN A 222 -0.58 -3.94 18.51
CA GLN A 222 0.44 -4.77 17.85
C GLN A 222 1.26 -3.97 16.83
N LEU A 223 0.62 -3.12 16.02
CA LEU A 223 1.30 -2.24 15.08
C LEU A 223 2.20 -1.28 15.85
N LEU A 224 1.69 -0.63 16.89
CA LEU A 224 2.45 0.33 17.70
C LEU A 224 3.71 -0.23 18.34
N ASN A 225 3.62 -1.48 18.82
CA ASN A 225 4.73 -2.18 19.46
C ASN A 225 5.61 -2.95 18.48
N TYR A 226 5.29 -2.94 17.18
CA TYR A 226 6.14 -3.54 16.18
C TYR A 226 7.44 -2.73 16.10
N GLU A 227 8.58 -3.41 15.92
CA GLU A 227 9.91 -2.81 15.80
C GLU A 227 10.52 -3.22 14.47
N LEU A 228 11.04 -2.24 13.70
CA LEU A 228 11.79 -2.55 12.48
C LEU A 228 13.21 -2.98 12.81
N PRO A 229 13.80 -3.86 11.98
CA PRO A 229 15.23 -4.08 12.04
C PRO A 229 16.02 -2.81 11.74
N ARG A 230 17.17 -2.68 12.41
CA ARG A 230 18.12 -1.59 12.17
C ARG A 230 18.83 -1.82 10.83
N ALA A 231 19.25 -0.73 10.19
CA ALA A 231 19.91 -0.77 8.88
C ALA A 231 21.22 -1.60 8.86
N ASP A 232 21.95 -1.61 9.98
CA ASP A 232 23.18 -2.38 10.19
C ASP A 232 22.93 -3.89 10.38
N ALA A 233 21.73 -4.28 10.82
CA ALA A 233 21.31 -5.67 10.94
C ALA A 233 20.82 -6.26 9.61
N ILE A 234 20.70 -5.46 8.55
CA ILE A 234 20.15 -5.89 7.24
C ILE A 234 21.28 -6.09 6.25
N HIS A 235 21.29 -7.25 5.58
CA HIS A 235 22.24 -7.54 4.52
C HIS A 235 22.02 -6.57 3.35
N PRO A 236 23.09 -5.98 2.76
CA PRO A 236 22.97 -5.14 1.58
C PRO A 236 22.17 -5.82 0.48
N THR A 237 21.30 -5.08 -0.18
CA THR A 237 20.40 -5.59 -1.23
C THR A 237 21.14 -6.07 -2.48
N GLY A 238 22.32 -5.48 -2.76
CA GLY A 238 23.05 -5.69 -4.01
C GLY A 238 22.39 -5.03 -5.22
N ASP A 239 21.28 -4.32 -5.03
CA ASP A 239 20.54 -3.60 -6.06
C ASP A 239 20.84 -2.11 -5.97
N VAL A 240 21.42 -1.54 -7.04
CA VAL A 240 21.74 -0.11 -7.13
C VAL A 240 20.49 0.78 -7.09
N SER A 241 19.33 0.23 -7.44
CA SER A 241 18.05 0.94 -7.48
C SER A 241 17.23 0.81 -6.19
N THR A 242 17.65 -0.06 -5.26
CA THR A 242 16.93 -0.34 -4.02
C THR A 242 17.91 -0.45 -2.86
N THR A 243 18.04 0.60 -2.08
CA THR A 243 18.91 0.62 -0.88
C THR A 243 18.23 -0.02 0.32
N VAL A 244 19.01 -0.32 1.38
CA VAL A 244 18.46 -0.76 2.68
C VAL A 244 17.53 0.31 3.28
N GLY A 245 17.87 1.59 3.10
CA GLY A 245 17.02 2.71 3.53
C GLY A 245 15.66 2.68 2.84
N ASP A 246 15.64 2.37 1.54
CA ASP A 246 14.38 2.27 0.77
C ASP A 246 13.47 1.16 1.31
N LEU A 247 14.04 0.01 1.71
CA LEU A 247 13.28 -1.09 2.30
C LEU A 247 12.69 -0.73 3.68
N ILE A 248 13.43 0.06 4.47
CA ILE A 248 12.96 0.56 5.77
C ILE A 248 11.83 1.57 5.56
N ASP A 249 11.99 2.51 4.63
CA ASP A 249 10.96 3.51 4.32
C ASP A 249 9.71 2.86 3.72
N LEU A 250 9.87 1.80 2.93
CA LEU A 250 8.77 0.97 2.45
C LEU A 250 8.01 0.29 3.61
N ALA A 251 8.73 -0.27 4.57
CA ALA A 251 8.09 -0.87 5.74
C ALA A 251 7.33 0.20 6.54
N LYS A 252 7.92 1.37 6.78
CA LYS A 252 7.24 2.49 7.45
C LYS A 252 5.99 2.94 6.70
N SER A 253 6.03 3.06 5.37
CA SER A 253 4.86 3.49 4.59
C SER A 253 3.70 2.50 4.72
N HIS A 254 3.97 1.19 4.72
CA HIS A 254 2.96 0.16 4.94
C HIS A 254 2.39 0.20 6.36
N HIS A 255 3.25 0.40 7.36
CA HIS A 255 2.81 0.56 8.75
C HIS A 255 1.84 1.75 8.87
N LEU A 256 2.23 2.92 8.37
CA LEU A 256 1.39 4.12 8.44
C LEU A 256 0.09 3.94 7.64
N ALA A 257 0.12 3.22 6.52
CA ALA A 257 -1.08 2.91 5.75
C ALA A 257 -2.05 2.01 6.52
N ALA A 258 -1.54 0.97 7.20
CA ALA A 258 -2.36 0.13 8.07
C ALA A 258 -3.03 0.94 9.18
N MET A 259 -2.27 1.82 9.84
CA MET A 259 -2.76 2.72 10.87
C MET A 259 -3.81 3.71 10.33
N LEU A 260 -3.55 4.32 9.17
CA LEU A 260 -4.46 5.26 8.51
C LEU A 260 -5.82 4.61 8.23
N GLN A 261 -5.80 3.37 7.73
CA GLN A 261 -7.02 2.61 7.44
C GLN A 261 -7.79 2.25 8.71
N LEU A 262 -7.10 1.84 9.79
CA LEU A 262 -7.75 1.62 11.09
C LEU A 262 -8.44 2.90 11.59
N TYR A 263 -7.76 4.05 11.56
CA TYR A 263 -8.32 5.32 12.05
C TYR A 263 -9.45 5.90 11.21
N ARG A 264 -9.51 5.53 9.92
CA ARG A 264 -10.65 5.85 9.05
C ARG A 264 -11.91 5.10 9.43
N VAL A 265 -11.81 3.78 9.64
CA VAL A 265 -12.95 2.89 9.89
C VAL A 265 -13.32 2.77 11.37
N PHE A 266 -12.35 2.99 12.27
CA PHE A 266 -12.49 2.97 13.73
C PHE A 266 -11.96 4.28 14.34
N PRO A 267 -12.66 5.40 14.14
CA PRO A 267 -12.21 6.71 14.62
C PRO A 267 -12.04 6.80 16.13
N GLU A 268 -12.76 5.97 16.88
CA GLU A 268 -12.69 5.88 18.34
C GLU A 268 -11.25 5.61 18.81
N LEU A 269 -10.46 4.88 18.01
CA LEU A 269 -9.04 4.63 18.30
C LEU A 269 -8.21 5.91 18.24
N LEU A 270 -8.41 6.71 17.19
CA LEU A 270 -7.68 7.97 17.00
C LEU A 270 -8.12 9.02 18.02
N GLU A 271 -9.41 9.12 18.31
CA GLU A 271 -9.96 10.05 19.30
C GLU A 271 -9.37 9.79 20.70
N ARG A 272 -9.23 8.52 21.08
CA ARG A 272 -8.56 8.12 22.34
C ARG A 272 -7.07 8.52 22.35
N ARG A 273 -6.42 8.51 21.19
CA ARG A 273 -4.98 8.71 21.05
C ARG A 273 -4.56 10.16 20.87
N LEU A 274 -5.36 10.98 20.21
CA LEU A 274 -5.01 12.35 19.84
C LEU A 274 -4.59 13.20 21.06
N PRO A 275 -5.27 13.15 22.22
CA PRO A 275 -4.84 13.87 23.42
C PRO A 275 -3.48 13.41 23.98
N LEU A 276 -3.16 12.12 23.84
CA LEU A 276 -1.88 11.56 24.29
C LEU A 276 -0.73 12.05 23.41
N ILE A 277 -0.95 12.15 22.10
CA ILE A 277 0.04 12.69 21.17
C ILE A 277 0.28 14.18 21.45
N GLN A 278 -0.79 14.95 21.63
CA GLN A 278 -0.73 16.39 21.88
C GLN A 278 -0.02 16.70 23.21
N SER A 279 -0.29 15.93 24.27
CA SER A 279 0.36 16.11 25.58
C SER A 279 1.84 15.72 25.58
N GLN A 280 2.24 14.65 24.88
CA GLN A 280 3.66 14.27 24.77
C GLN A 280 4.51 15.30 24.01
N ASN A 281 3.94 15.95 22.99
CA ASN A 281 4.64 16.97 22.21
C ASN A 281 4.93 18.25 23.02
N ALA A 282 4.21 18.50 24.11
CA ALA A 282 4.41 19.66 24.98
C ALA A 282 5.59 19.51 25.97
N VAL A 283 6.07 18.28 26.21
CA VAL A 283 7.02 17.97 27.30
C VAL A 283 8.44 17.66 26.80
N ASP A 284 8.62 17.13 25.58
CA ASP A 284 9.95 16.73 25.08
C ASP A 284 10.63 17.77 24.19
N GLY A 285 11.57 18.51 24.79
CA GLY A 285 12.66 19.18 24.10
C GLY A 285 13.91 18.32 24.08
N GLY A 286 13.97 17.32 23.21
CA GLY A 286 15.21 16.60 22.90
C GLY A 286 15.26 15.15 23.39
N ASP A 287 15.34 14.29 22.38
CA ASP A 287 15.85 12.92 22.39
C ASP A 287 14.88 11.73 22.62
N ASN A 288 14.68 11.03 21.50
CA ASN A 288 14.48 9.58 21.33
C ASN A 288 13.06 8.95 21.30
N ARG A 289 12.79 8.28 20.15
CA ARG A 289 11.71 7.33 19.80
C ARG A 289 10.37 7.83 19.26
N ASP A 290 10.36 8.62 18.19
CA ASP A 290 9.27 8.51 17.19
C ASP A 290 9.65 7.43 16.16
N LEU A 291 9.64 6.16 16.59
CA LEU A 291 10.08 4.99 15.82
C LEU A 291 9.42 4.88 14.43
N TRP A 292 8.21 5.41 14.30
CA TRP A 292 7.37 5.26 13.11
C TRP A 292 7.14 6.57 12.36
N GLY A 293 7.67 7.70 12.86
CA GLY A 293 7.35 9.00 12.30
C GLY A 293 5.85 9.30 12.40
N THR A 294 5.21 8.93 13.52
CA THR A 294 3.77 9.17 13.78
C THR A 294 3.53 10.56 14.36
N ARG A 295 4.56 11.26 14.84
CA ARG A 295 4.42 12.63 15.34
C ARG A 295 4.34 13.64 14.19
N PRO A 296 3.37 14.58 14.23
CA PRO A 296 3.40 15.82 13.43
C PRO A 296 4.80 16.43 13.45
N ALA A 297 5.32 16.85 12.30
CA ALA A 297 6.44 17.78 12.32
C ALA A 297 6.04 19.01 13.14
N ARG A 298 6.99 19.72 13.79
CA ARG A 298 6.64 20.90 14.60
C ARG A 298 5.86 21.96 13.79
N ASP A 299 6.06 22.01 12.48
CA ASP A 299 5.36 22.89 11.54
C ASP A 299 3.93 22.40 11.20
N ASP A 300 3.60 21.12 11.41
CA ASP A 300 2.27 20.50 11.22
C ASP A 300 1.37 20.59 12.49
N LEU A 301 1.87 21.10 13.61
CA LEU A 301 1.18 21.06 14.91
C LEU A 301 -0.13 21.87 14.92
N SER A 302 -0.24 22.94 14.13
CA SER A 302 -1.51 23.66 13.97
C SER A 302 -2.56 22.84 13.22
N GLN A 303 -2.14 22.09 12.20
CA GLN A 303 -3.02 21.27 11.34
C GLN A 303 -3.47 19.96 12.02
N THR A 304 -2.66 19.39 12.92
CA THR A 304 -2.97 18.12 13.61
C THR A 304 -3.83 18.26 14.86
N SER A 305 -4.44 19.43 15.06
CA SER A 305 -5.41 19.68 16.13
C SER A 305 -6.74 18.94 15.88
N SER A 306 -7.07 18.63 14.61
CA SER A 306 -8.26 17.90 14.21
C SER A 306 -7.96 16.49 13.73
N ARG A 307 -8.97 15.61 13.79
CA ARG A 307 -8.92 14.24 13.25
C ARG A 307 -8.49 14.25 11.78
N GLU A 308 -9.13 15.06 10.96
CA GLU A 308 -8.88 15.15 9.51
C GLU A 308 -7.46 15.59 9.20
N GLY A 309 -6.95 16.61 9.91
CA GLY A 309 -5.58 17.07 9.72
C GLY A 309 -4.53 16.05 10.14
N PHE A 310 -4.82 15.22 11.15
CA PHE A 310 -3.95 14.09 11.51
C PHE A 310 -3.91 13.03 10.39
N LEU A 311 -5.06 12.64 9.85
CA LEU A 311 -5.14 11.67 8.75
C LEU A 311 -4.44 12.19 7.49
N PHE A 312 -4.62 13.47 7.17
CA PHE A 312 -3.92 14.14 6.07
C PHE A 312 -2.40 14.15 6.26
N SER A 313 -1.90 14.51 7.45
CA SER A 313 -0.45 14.48 7.73
C SER A 313 0.12 13.07 7.62
N LEU A 314 -0.64 12.05 8.07
CA LEU A 314 -0.26 10.64 7.95
C LEU A 314 -0.15 10.21 6.48
N ALA A 315 -1.15 10.54 5.65
CA ALA A 315 -1.09 10.31 4.20
C ALA A 315 0.07 11.06 3.54
N GLY A 316 0.29 12.32 3.89
CA GLY A 316 1.42 13.10 3.38
C GLY A 316 2.78 12.46 3.70
N ARG A 317 2.94 11.79 4.85
CA ARG A 317 4.17 11.04 5.17
C ARG A 317 4.30 9.77 4.35
N ILE A 318 3.22 9.01 4.21
CA ILE A 318 3.18 7.82 3.35
C ILE A 318 3.64 8.19 1.93
N LEU A 319 3.03 9.22 1.35
CA LEU A 319 3.33 9.66 -0.01
C LEU A 319 4.78 10.15 -0.12
N ARG A 320 5.26 11.01 0.80
CA ARG A 320 6.65 11.48 0.78
C ARG A 320 7.68 10.37 0.90
N MET A 321 7.41 9.28 1.64
CA MET A 321 8.32 8.13 1.71
C MET A 321 8.32 7.37 0.39
N LEU A 322 7.15 7.05 -0.16
CA LEU A 322 7.05 6.33 -1.43
C LEU A 322 7.66 7.10 -2.60
N LEU A 323 7.43 8.40 -2.67
CA LEU A 323 7.87 9.24 -3.79
C LEU A 323 9.37 9.51 -3.81
N LYS A 324 10.08 9.20 -2.71
CA LYS A 324 11.55 9.23 -2.69
C LYS A 324 12.19 8.01 -3.34
N LEU A 325 11.50 6.86 -3.37
CA LEU A 325 12.13 5.63 -3.83
C LEU A 325 12.16 5.61 -5.36
N SER A 326 13.22 5.01 -5.90
CA SER A 326 13.48 5.03 -7.33
C SER A 326 12.33 4.36 -8.11
N PRO A 327 11.82 4.97 -9.20
CA PRO A 327 10.86 4.33 -10.10
C PRO A 327 11.41 3.04 -10.76
N ALA A 328 12.73 2.84 -10.73
CA ALA A 328 13.38 1.62 -11.22
C ALA A 328 13.52 0.53 -10.15
N SER A 329 13.12 0.80 -8.89
CA SER A 329 13.27 -0.15 -7.79
C SER A 329 12.47 -1.42 -8.06
N SER A 330 13.12 -2.57 -7.89
CA SER A 330 12.46 -3.87 -7.99
C SER A 330 11.54 -4.17 -6.79
N SER A 331 11.60 -3.38 -5.72
CA SER A 331 10.75 -3.49 -4.51
C SER A 331 9.44 -2.70 -4.60
N LEU A 332 9.06 -2.26 -5.81
CA LEU A 332 7.81 -1.52 -6.08
C LEU A 332 6.54 -2.38 -5.97
N HIS A 333 6.66 -3.70 -5.84
CA HIS A 333 5.53 -4.61 -5.69
C HIS A 333 4.76 -4.25 -4.39
N GLY A 334 3.44 -4.07 -4.47
CA GLY A 334 2.59 -3.76 -3.30
C GLY A 334 2.45 -2.28 -2.93
N TRP A 335 3.09 -1.36 -3.67
CA TRP A 335 2.91 0.08 -3.44
C TRP A 335 1.51 0.58 -3.81
N GLY A 336 0.86 -0.08 -4.77
CA GLY A 336 -0.39 0.39 -5.32
C GLY A 336 -1.48 0.57 -4.27
N ILE A 337 -1.61 -0.37 -3.33
CA ILE A 337 -2.55 -0.26 -2.22
C ILE A 337 -2.19 0.91 -1.29
N VAL A 338 -0.92 1.11 -0.99
CA VAL A 338 -0.45 2.18 -0.10
C VAL A 338 -0.63 3.56 -0.74
N LEU A 339 -0.35 3.69 -2.04
CA LEU A 339 -0.61 4.91 -2.81
C LEU A 339 -2.09 5.27 -2.82
N LEU A 340 -2.96 4.28 -3.05
CA LEU A 340 -4.40 4.50 -3.01
C LEU A 340 -4.90 4.90 -1.63
N ILE A 341 -4.39 4.24 -0.58
CA ILE A 341 -4.70 4.57 0.81
C ILE A 341 -4.33 6.03 1.10
N GLY A 342 -3.15 6.49 0.66
CA GLY A 342 -2.74 7.88 0.78
C GLY A 342 -3.59 8.84 -0.06
N ALA A 343 -3.96 8.44 -1.29
CA ALA A 343 -4.78 9.24 -2.21
C ALA A 343 -6.16 9.58 -1.62
N ASN A 344 -6.69 8.71 -0.75
CA ASN A 344 -7.99 8.85 -0.09
C ASN A 344 -8.08 10.03 0.90
N GLU A 345 -6.94 10.63 1.30
CA GLU A 345 -6.89 11.81 2.17
C GLU A 345 -6.69 13.14 1.41
N LEU A 346 -6.44 13.10 0.10
CA LEU A 346 -6.11 14.29 -0.69
C LEU A 346 -7.36 15.06 -1.11
N HIS A 347 -8.00 15.76 -0.16
CA HIS A 347 -9.19 16.58 -0.40
C HIS A 347 -8.82 17.97 -0.95
N LEU A 348 -9.66 18.50 -1.84
CA LEU A 348 -9.60 19.90 -2.26
C LEU A 348 -10.66 20.70 -1.50
N ASP A 349 -10.33 21.93 -1.12
CA ASP A 349 -11.27 22.80 -0.41
C ASP A 349 -12.48 23.15 -1.27
N ARG A 350 -13.66 23.23 -0.64
CA ARG A 350 -14.93 23.56 -1.32
C ARG A 350 -14.90 24.90 -2.04
N GLU A 351 -14.17 25.89 -1.52
CA GLU A 351 -14.03 27.20 -2.14
C GLU A 351 -13.29 27.15 -3.49
N TYR A 352 -12.27 26.29 -3.59
CA TYR A 352 -11.53 26.07 -4.85
C TYR A 352 -12.43 25.45 -5.93
N LEU A 353 -13.23 24.45 -5.55
CA LEU A 353 -14.15 23.77 -6.46
C LEU A 353 -15.26 24.71 -6.99
N GLN A 354 -15.64 25.72 -6.21
CA GLN A 354 -16.61 26.73 -6.63
C GLN A 354 -16.04 27.78 -7.59
N GLN A 355 -14.73 28.03 -7.54
CA GLN A 355 -14.02 28.95 -8.44
C GLN A 355 -13.66 28.31 -9.80
N GLY A 356 -13.39 27.01 -9.83
CA GLY A 356 -13.06 26.24 -11.04
C GLY A 356 -14.26 25.71 -11.83
N ARG A 357 -15.29 26.53 -12.08
CA ARG A 357 -16.44 26.14 -12.91
C ARG A 357 -15.98 25.91 -14.35
N ASP A 358 -15.67 24.67 -14.69
CA ASP A 358 -16.07 24.01 -15.96
C ASP A 358 -15.52 22.58 -16.09
N GLN A 359 -14.51 22.15 -15.30
CA GLN A 359 -13.98 20.77 -15.32
C GLN A 359 -13.46 20.34 -13.94
N SER A 360 -13.74 19.09 -13.53
CA SER A 360 -13.17 18.55 -12.29
C SER A 360 -11.65 18.35 -12.45
N PRO A 361 -10.80 18.74 -11.47
CA PRO A 361 -9.37 18.46 -11.53
C PRO A 361 -9.04 16.97 -11.67
N ALA A 362 -9.92 16.08 -11.21
CA ALA A 362 -9.80 14.64 -11.40
C ALA A 362 -9.95 14.21 -12.89
N GLU A 363 -10.61 15.01 -13.73
CA GLU A 363 -10.81 14.77 -15.16
C GLU A 363 -9.63 15.31 -16.00
N CYS A 364 -8.83 16.24 -15.48
CA CYS A 364 -7.70 16.84 -16.20
C CYS A 364 -6.54 15.86 -16.51
N PHE A 365 -6.48 14.71 -15.84
CA PHE A 365 -5.42 13.72 -16.02
C PHE A 365 -5.55 12.85 -17.29
N GLU A 366 -6.51 13.15 -18.18
CA GLU A 366 -6.80 12.40 -19.41
C GLU A 366 -5.85 12.67 -20.59
N GLN A 367 -5.09 13.77 -20.61
CA GLN A 367 -4.26 14.08 -21.77
C GLN A 367 -3.00 13.20 -21.79
N PRO A 368 -2.82 12.31 -22.80
CA PRO A 368 -1.54 11.66 -23.00
C PRO A 368 -0.50 12.77 -23.24
N SER A 369 0.58 12.76 -22.46
CA SER A 369 1.75 13.56 -22.78
C SER A 369 2.11 13.25 -24.23
N PRO A 370 2.23 14.24 -25.13
CA PRO A 370 2.63 13.96 -26.50
C PRO A 370 3.96 13.22 -26.43
N GLU A 371 3.98 11.99 -26.97
CA GLU A 371 5.19 11.21 -27.13
C GLU A 371 6.23 12.14 -27.74
N ARG A 372 7.30 12.46 -26.98
CA ARG A 372 8.48 13.09 -27.56
C ARG A 372 9.05 12.06 -28.51
N HIS A 373 8.61 12.10 -29.76
CA HIS A 373 9.32 11.49 -30.88
C HIS A 373 10.70 12.12 -30.89
N VAL A 374 11.67 11.41 -30.31
CA VAL A 374 13.08 11.60 -30.60
C VAL A 374 13.24 11.17 -32.06
N ASN A 375 13.00 12.09 -32.98
CA ASN A 375 13.41 11.89 -34.36
C ASN A 375 14.93 12.06 -34.39
N ASP A 376 15.59 10.94 -34.64
CA ASP A 376 16.90 10.90 -35.28
C ASP A 376 16.90 11.86 -36.47
N THR A 377 17.75 12.87 -36.43
CA THR A 377 18.26 13.49 -37.66
C THR A 377 19.72 13.83 -37.48
N LEU A 378 20.53 12.89 -37.96
CA LEU A 378 21.93 13.10 -38.29
C LEU A 378 22.03 14.17 -39.40
N GLY A 379 22.74 15.27 -39.12
CA GLY A 379 23.48 16.06 -40.10
C GLY A 379 22.72 17.11 -40.93
N SER A 380 23.00 18.40 -40.68
CA SER A 380 23.75 19.20 -41.66
C SER A 380 24.30 20.48 -41.01
N TYR A 381 25.54 20.79 -41.39
CA TYR A 381 26.26 22.02 -41.13
C TYR A 381 25.60 23.19 -41.87
N SER A 382 25.36 24.30 -41.18
CA SER A 382 25.62 25.64 -41.74
C SER A 382 25.76 26.66 -40.62
N SER A 383 26.96 27.23 -40.54
CA SER A 383 27.27 28.48 -39.87
C SER A 383 26.36 29.59 -40.39
N ASP A 384 25.83 30.44 -39.52
CA ASP A 384 25.96 31.87 -39.72
C ASP A 384 25.68 32.68 -38.45
N ASP A 385 26.44 33.77 -38.42
CA ASP A 385 26.78 34.71 -37.37
C ASP A 385 25.63 35.67 -37.01
N SER A 386 25.83 36.46 -35.93
CA SER A 386 25.16 37.71 -35.54
C SER A 386 24.26 37.69 -34.29
N SER A 387 24.84 38.12 -33.16
CA SER A 387 24.13 38.89 -32.12
C SER A 387 23.92 40.34 -32.61
N PRO A 388 22.96 41.13 -32.10
CA PRO A 388 23.25 41.90 -30.87
C PRO A 388 22.05 42.18 -29.92
N SER A 389 22.41 42.21 -28.63
CA SER A 389 22.02 43.10 -27.52
C SER A 389 20.78 44.00 -27.62
N ARG A 390 19.96 43.99 -26.54
CA ARG A 390 19.25 45.11 -25.87
C ARG A 390 18.17 44.53 -24.94
N GLU A 391 17.79 45.06 -23.78
CA GLU A 391 18.16 46.20 -22.94
C GLU A 391 17.41 45.96 -21.61
N ASN A 392 18.04 46.33 -20.49
CA ASN A 392 17.45 46.35 -19.15
C ASN A 392 16.17 47.22 -19.08
N ARG A 393 15.14 46.73 -18.37
CA ARG A 393 14.20 47.59 -17.65
C ARG A 393 13.43 46.86 -16.53
N MET A 394 13.75 47.21 -15.29
CA MET A 394 12.80 47.12 -14.16
C MET A 394 11.86 48.33 -14.21
N PRO A 395 10.66 48.21 -13.62
CA PRO A 395 10.14 49.26 -12.75
C PRO A 395 9.67 48.65 -11.40
N GLU A 396 10.20 49.13 -10.28
CA GLU A 396 9.61 50.15 -9.39
C GLU A 396 8.40 49.64 -8.57
N THR A 397 8.66 49.49 -7.27
CA THR A 397 7.69 49.26 -6.19
C THR A 397 7.07 50.59 -5.74
N PRO A 398 5.76 50.62 -5.44
CA PRO A 398 5.19 51.60 -4.52
C PRO A 398 4.76 50.96 -3.20
N LEU A 399 5.15 51.62 -2.11
CA LEU A 399 4.75 51.37 -0.73
C LEU A 399 3.30 51.83 -0.47
N GLY A 400 2.56 51.04 0.32
CA GLY A 400 1.55 51.52 1.27
C GLY A 400 0.09 51.22 0.92
N ALA A 401 -0.47 50.13 1.48
CA ALA A 401 -1.89 50.02 1.82
C ALA A 401 -2.11 48.88 2.85
N GLU A 402 -2.42 49.30 4.07
CA GLU A 402 -3.38 48.75 5.03
C GLU A 402 -3.55 47.21 5.15
N HIS A 403 -3.15 46.70 6.33
CA HIS A 403 -3.47 45.35 6.81
C HIS A 403 -4.99 45.15 6.92
N ASN A 404 -5.58 44.46 5.92
CA ASN A 404 -6.83 43.73 6.11
C ASN A 404 -6.51 42.34 6.63
N SER A 405 -6.99 42.02 7.83
CA SER A 405 -6.89 40.72 8.48
C SER A 405 -7.81 39.64 7.88
N GLU A 406 -8.19 39.78 6.60
CA GLU A 406 -8.95 38.78 5.83
C GLU A 406 -8.05 37.97 4.88
N GLY A 407 -6.77 38.35 4.71
CA GLY A 407 -5.85 37.70 3.76
C GLY A 407 -5.06 36.51 4.30
N LEU A 408 -4.99 36.30 5.62
CA LEU A 408 -4.17 35.23 6.22
C LEU A 408 -4.80 33.84 6.07
N ASP A 409 -6.14 33.76 6.11
CA ASP A 409 -6.86 32.50 5.89
C ASP A 409 -6.85 32.12 4.40
N ASP A 410 -6.92 33.12 3.51
CA ASP A 410 -6.91 32.93 2.05
C ASP A 410 -5.51 32.57 1.52
N GLU A 411 -4.44 33.16 2.10
CA GLU A 411 -3.05 32.83 1.79
C GLU A 411 -2.69 31.41 2.30
N MET A 412 -3.19 31.02 3.48
CA MET A 412 -3.00 29.68 4.04
C MET A 412 -3.78 28.61 3.26
N ALA A 413 -5.01 28.90 2.82
CA ALA A 413 -5.77 28.03 1.94
C ALA A 413 -5.10 27.88 0.56
N SER A 414 -4.49 28.94 0.03
CA SER A 414 -3.70 28.86 -1.22
C SER A 414 -2.47 27.95 -1.09
N LEU A 415 -1.82 27.96 0.08
CA LEU A 415 -0.65 27.14 0.39
C LEU A 415 -0.97 25.65 0.62
N THR A 416 -2.19 25.30 1.05
CA THR A 416 -2.67 23.90 1.11
C THR A 416 -3.22 23.37 -0.21
N ARG A 417 -3.72 24.24 -1.11
CA ARG A 417 -4.30 23.86 -2.41
C ARG A 417 -3.27 23.36 -3.42
N THR A 418 -2.16 24.08 -3.60
CA THR A 418 -1.05 23.70 -4.51
C THR A 418 -0.44 22.32 -4.18
N PRO A 419 -0.08 22.00 -2.91
CA PRO A 419 0.54 20.72 -2.59
C PRO A 419 -0.41 19.52 -2.78
N VAL A 420 -1.73 19.69 -2.64
CA VAL A 420 -2.68 18.60 -2.91
C VAL A 420 -2.70 18.25 -4.41
N LEU A 421 -2.78 19.24 -5.30
CA LEU A 421 -2.77 19.00 -6.74
C LEU A 421 -1.43 18.43 -7.22
N ASP A 422 -0.31 18.88 -6.64
CA ASP A 422 1.01 18.34 -6.92
C ASP A 422 1.09 16.86 -6.49
N LEU A 423 0.60 16.53 -5.29
CA LEU A 423 0.56 15.15 -4.80
C LEU A 423 -0.37 14.27 -5.65
N ARG A 424 -1.55 14.76 -6.05
CA ARG A 424 -2.45 14.04 -6.96
C ARG A 424 -1.78 13.76 -8.31
N SER A 425 -1.14 14.76 -8.91
CA SER A 425 -0.40 14.62 -10.16
C SER A 425 0.75 13.61 -10.04
N LEU A 426 1.45 13.64 -8.92
CA LEU A 426 2.57 12.76 -8.65
C LEU A 426 2.13 11.31 -8.44
N ILE A 427 1.02 11.06 -7.73
CA ILE A 427 0.40 9.74 -7.63
C ILE A 427 -0.01 9.23 -9.01
N TRP A 428 -0.68 10.07 -9.81
CA TRP A 428 -1.11 9.70 -11.16
C TRP A 428 0.06 9.28 -12.04
N ASN A 429 1.12 10.08 -12.05
CA ASN A 429 2.34 9.78 -12.77
C ASN A 429 2.98 8.50 -12.25
N THR A 430 3.07 8.31 -10.93
CA THR A 430 3.66 7.10 -10.33
C THR A 430 2.92 5.83 -10.75
N LEU A 431 1.58 5.83 -10.66
CA LEU A 431 0.76 4.70 -11.13
C LEU A 431 0.97 4.43 -12.62
N SER A 432 1.06 5.49 -13.44
CA SER A 432 1.30 5.36 -14.89
C SER A 432 2.66 4.71 -15.21
N HIS A 433 3.71 5.04 -14.45
CA HIS A 433 5.04 4.45 -14.62
C HIS A 433 5.10 2.98 -14.16
N GLN A 434 4.22 2.55 -13.25
CA GLN A 434 4.17 1.17 -12.74
C GLN A 434 3.51 0.15 -13.69
N ARG A 435 3.11 0.57 -14.90
CA ARG A 435 2.57 -0.32 -15.96
C ARG A 435 3.49 -1.50 -16.27
N HIS A 436 4.79 -1.32 -16.07
CA HIS A 436 5.82 -2.33 -16.31
C HIS A 436 6.07 -3.26 -15.12
N THR A 437 5.43 -3.10 -13.97
CA THR A 437 5.72 -3.93 -12.77
C THR A 437 4.48 -4.67 -12.26
N ILE A 438 3.30 -4.07 -12.39
CA ILE A 438 2.03 -4.54 -11.78
C ILE A 438 1.06 -5.13 -12.83
N GLY A 439 1.46 -5.14 -14.10
CA GLY A 439 0.61 -5.51 -15.23
C GLY A 439 -0.39 -4.40 -15.60
N LEU A 440 -0.72 -4.30 -16.89
CA LEU A 440 -1.57 -3.23 -17.43
C LEU A 440 -2.94 -3.14 -16.73
N SER A 441 -3.57 -4.30 -16.51
CA SER A 441 -4.90 -4.41 -15.92
C SER A 441 -4.94 -3.88 -14.48
N GLY A 442 -3.93 -4.20 -13.67
CA GLY A 442 -3.83 -3.73 -12.28
C GLY A 442 -3.69 -2.22 -12.21
N VAL A 443 -2.80 -1.65 -13.03
CA VAL A 443 -2.59 -0.19 -13.10
C VAL A 443 -3.85 0.56 -13.53
N GLN A 444 -4.54 0.07 -14.57
CA GLN A 444 -5.80 0.66 -15.03
C GLN A 444 -6.86 0.66 -13.93
N ARG A 445 -6.96 -0.43 -13.15
CA ARG A 445 -7.86 -0.51 -12.00
C ARG A 445 -7.48 0.47 -10.89
N GLY A 446 -6.18 0.58 -10.57
CA GLY A 446 -5.70 1.56 -9.61
C GLY A 446 -6.04 3.00 -10.01
N GLN A 447 -5.77 3.37 -11.26
CA GLN A 447 -6.08 4.67 -11.83
C GLN A 447 -7.60 4.95 -11.84
N ALA A 448 -8.42 3.97 -12.23
CA ALA A 448 -9.87 4.11 -12.20
C ALA A 448 -10.39 4.33 -10.77
N THR A 449 -9.82 3.64 -9.79
CA THR A 449 -10.19 3.78 -8.37
C THR A 449 -9.81 5.15 -7.82
N VAL A 450 -8.58 5.60 -8.06
CA VAL A 450 -8.13 6.93 -7.64
C VAL A 450 -8.96 8.04 -8.30
N ARG A 451 -9.27 7.89 -9.60
CA ARG A 451 -10.10 8.86 -10.33
C ARG A 451 -11.50 8.96 -9.75
N GLU A 452 -12.18 7.82 -9.57
CA GLU A 452 -13.54 7.81 -9.02
C GLU A 452 -13.56 8.32 -7.58
N LEU A 453 -12.52 8.01 -6.80
CA LEU A 453 -12.35 8.52 -5.44
C LEU A 453 -12.26 10.04 -5.42
N TRP A 454 -11.33 10.63 -6.17
CA TRP A 454 -11.21 12.08 -6.23
C TRP A 454 -12.44 12.74 -6.85
N ARG A 455 -13.10 12.11 -7.83
CA ARG A 455 -14.34 12.62 -8.40
C ARG A 455 -15.45 12.72 -7.35
N ARG A 456 -15.63 11.71 -6.49
CA ARG A 456 -16.62 11.76 -5.39
C ARG A 456 -16.24 12.81 -4.33
N MET A 457 -14.97 12.85 -3.93
CA MET A 457 -14.47 13.85 -2.97
C MET A 457 -14.66 15.28 -3.50
N ASP A 458 -14.32 15.53 -4.77
CA ASP A 458 -14.45 16.83 -5.43
C ASP A 458 -15.92 17.21 -5.67
N ALA A 459 -16.83 16.23 -5.73
CA ALA A 459 -18.28 16.48 -5.71
C ALA A 459 -18.82 16.81 -4.31
N GLY A 460 -17.95 16.80 -3.28
CA GLY A 460 -18.28 17.14 -1.91
C GLY A 460 -18.82 16.00 -1.06
N ASP A 461 -18.64 14.75 -1.49
CA ASP A 461 -18.96 13.54 -0.69
C ASP A 461 -17.90 13.32 0.40
N PRO A 462 -18.21 13.59 1.68
CA PRO A 462 -17.26 13.41 2.79
C PRO A 462 -17.04 11.93 3.15
N HIS A 463 -17.83 11.02 2.57
CA HIS A 463 -17.80 9.59 2.86
C HIS A 463 -17.20 8.76 1.72
N ALA A 464 -16.59 9.42 0.74
CA ALA A 464 -15.86 8.77 -0.33
C ALA A 464 -14.75 7.89 0.28
N PHE A 465 -14.83 6.59 -0.01
CA PHE A 465 -13.89 5.60 0.49
C PHE A 465 -13.52 4.62 -0.61
N TRP A 466 -12.23 4.48 -0.87
CA TRP A 466 -11.73 3.64 -1.97
C TRP A 466 -12.27 2.21 -1.94
N LEU A 467 -12.43 1.61 -0.75
CA LEU A 467 -12.88 0.23 -0.62
C LEU A 467 -14.36 0.09 -1.00
N GLU A 468 -15.20 1.07 -0.66
CA GLU A 468 -16.59 1.07 -1.13
C GLU A 468 -16.71 1.26 -2.63
N ILE A 469 -15.89 2.16 -3.20
CA ILE A 469 -15.85 2.40 -4.64
C ILE A 469 -15.52 1.10 -5.37
N MET A 470 -14.55 0.34 -4.87
CA MET A 470 -14.24 -0.98 -5.45
C MET A 470 -15.41 -1.94 -5.37
N TYR A 471 -16.10 -2.02 -4.23
CA TYR A 471 -17.28 -2.88 -4.08
C TYR A 471 -18.43 -2.46 -4.99
N ASP A 472 -18.72 -1.17 -5.10
CA ASP A 472 -19.77 -0.61 -5.96
C ASP A 472 -19.54 -0.96 -7.43
N ASN A 473 -18.27 -0.96 -7.85
CA ASN A 473 -17.89 -1.20 -9.23
C ASN A 473 -17.53 -2.67 -9.53
N HIS A 474 -17.64 -3.57 -8.55
CA HIS A 474 -17.20 -4.97 -8.65
C HIS A 474 -15.74 -5.11 -9.13
N TRP A 475 -14.87 -4.23 -8.63
CA TRP A 475 -13.44 -4.30 -8.93
C TRP A 475 -12.77 -5.16 -7.86
N GLU A 476 -12.25 -6.33 -8.23
CA GLU A 476 -11.70 -7.29 -7.26
C GLU A 476 -10.18 -7.17 -7.07
N THR A 477 -9.44 -6.76 -8.10
CA THR A 477 -7.98 -6.62 -8.01
C THR A 477 -7.59 -5.17 -7.81
N MET A 478 -6.72 -4.94 -6.83
CA MET A 478 -5.86 -3.76 -6.83
C MET A 478 -4.41 -4.14 -6.82
N LEU A 479 -3.78 -3.93 -7.97
CA LEU A 479 -2.35 -3.64 -8.05
C LEU A 479 -1.45 -4.71 -7.39
N ALA A 480 -1.71 -5.99 -7.67
CA ALA A 480 -0.82 -7.11 -7.32
C ALA A 480 0.24 -7.36 -8.40
#